data_AF-A0ABD0P0D2-F1
#
_entry.id   AF-A0ABD0P0D2-F1
#
_cell.length_a   1.000
_cell.length_b   1.000
_cell.length_c   1.000
_cell.angle_alpha   90.00
_cell.angle_beta   90.00
_cell.angle_gamma   90.00
#
_symmetry.space_group_name_H-M   'P 1'
#
loop_
_entity.id
_entity.type
_entity.pdbx_description
1 polymer ?
#
loop_
_entity_poly.entity_id
_entity_poly.type
_entity_poly.pdbx_seq_one_letter_code
_entity_poly.pdbx_strand_id
1 'polypeptide(L)' 'ILDDGPPLKPYQWQNRSVTEWTCQQVSCWLMGLNLEQYVSLFTAKNVDGEKLLKLDSTALK' A
#
# COMPACT_ATOMS: atom_id res chain seq x y z
N ILE A 1 -12.20 7.00 30.53
CA ILE A 1 -11.60 5.88 29.78
C ILE A 1 -10.95 6.52 28.57
N LEU A 2 -9.63 6.70 28.62
CA LEU A 2 -8.87 7.05 27.43
C LEU A 2 -8.64 5.72 26.72
N ASP A 3 -9.51 5.40 25.77
CA ASP A 3 -9.29 4.30 24.84
C ASP A 3 -8.15 4.74 23.91
N ASP A 4 -6.94 4.68 24.45
CA ASP A 4 -5.68 4.72 23.71
C ASP A 4 -5.60 3.40 22.94
N GLY A 5 -6.48 3.25 21.94
CA GLY A 5 -6.32 2.22 20.94
C GLY A 5 -4.93 2.41 20.34
N PRO A 6 -4.10 1.35 20.24
CA PRO A 6 -2.71 1.47 19.81
C PRO A 6 -2.69 2.26 18.50
N PRO A 7 -1.74 3.21 18.31
CA PRO A 7 -1.67 4.01 17.09
C PRO A 7 -1.78 3.05 15.93
N LEU A 8 -2.84 3.21 15.11
CA LEU A 8 -3.18 2.32 14.01
C LEU A 8 -1.89 2.00 13.28
N LYS A 9 -1.35 0.81 13.56
CA LYS A 9 0.06 0.53 13.27
C LYS A 9 0.25 0.83 11.78
N PRO A 10 1.29 1.56 11.38
CA PRO A 10 1.54 1.90 9.96
C PRO A 10 1.72 0.67 9.05
N TYR A 11 1.59 -0.54 9.62
CA TYR A 11 1.67 -1.87 9.02
C TYR A 11 0.31 -2.52 8.70
N GLN A 12 -0.84 -1.84 8.88
CA GLN A 12 -2.17 -2.40 8.54
C GLN A 12 -2.34 -2.81 7.06
N TRP A 13 -1.43 -2.42 6.16
CA TRP A 13 -1.38 -2.92 4.80
C TRP A 13 -1.01 -4.42 4.72
N GLN A 14 -0.29 -4.99 5.69
CA GLN A 14 0.14 -6.41 5.67
C GLN A 14 -0.94 -7.42 6.07
N ASN A 15 -2.07 -6.97 6.62
CA ASN A 15 -3.10 -7.89 7.13
C ASN A 15 -3.90 -8.61 6.04
N ARG A 16 -3.69 -8.26 4.77
CA ARG A 16 -4.37 -8.88 3.62
C ARG A 16 -3.37 -9.19 2.52
N SER A 17 -3.71 -10.16 1.69
CA SER A 17 -2.92 -10.51 0.50
C SER A 17 -2.78 -9.29 -0.40
N VAL A 18 -1.62 -9.11 -1.03
CA VAL A 18 -1.39 -7.95 -1.91
C VAL A 18 -2.43 -7.91 -3.03
N THR A 19 -2.91 -9.06 -3.54
CA THR A 19 -4.01 -9.14 -4.53
C THR A 19 -5.32 -8.49 -4.08
N GLU A 20 -5.56 -8.37 -2.77
CA GLU A 20 -6.79 -7.80 -2.19
C GLU A 20 -6.62 -6.31 -1.85
N TRP A 21 -5.46 -5.73 -2.16
CA TRP A 21 -5.21 -4.33 -1.86
C TRP A 21 -5.96 -3.41 -2.81
N THR A 22 -6.65 -2.44 -2.23
CA THR A 22 -7.20 -1.31 -2.98
C THR A 22 -6.09 -0.31 -3.30
N CYS A 23 -6.35 0.63 -4.22
CA CYS A 23 -5.42 1.71 -4.52
C CYS A 23 -5.03 2.54 -3.27
N GLN A 24 -5.95 2.71 -2.32
CA GLN A 24 -5.64 3.38 -1.05
C GLN A 24 -4.72 2.55 -0.15
N GLN A 25 -4.91 1.23 -0.11
CA GLN A 25 -4.01 0.33 0.61
C GLN A 25 -2.59 0.40 0.04
N VAL A 26 -2.47 0.39 -1.29
CA VAL A 26 -1.18 0.53 -2.00
C VAL A 26 -0.53 1.88 -1.65
N SER A 27 -1.31 2.96 -1.58
CA SER A 27 -0.80 4.27 -1.15
C SER A 27 -0.28 4.26 0.29
N CYS A 28 -1.01 3.66 1.24
CA CYS A 28 -0.54 3.50 2.61
C CYS A 28 0.73 2.64 2.70
N TRP A 29 0.82 1.57 1.90
CA TRP A 29 2.02 0.75 1.82
C TRP A 29 3.23 1.55 1.32
N LEU A 30 3.06 2.33 0.24
CA LEU A 30 4.12 3.21 -0.27
C LEU A 30 4.58 4.22 0.77
N MET A 31 3.66 4.84 1.51
CA MET A 31 4.00 5.74 2.62
C MET A 31 4.79 5.00 3.71
N GLY A 32 4.40 3.77 4.07
CA GLY A 32 5.13 2.93 5.04
C GLY A 32 6.53 2.51 4.58
N LEU A 33 6.78 2.47 3.27
CA LEU A 33 8.09 2.25 2.66
C LEU A 33 8.89 3.54 2.41
N ASN A 34 8.37 4.70 2.83
CA ASN A 34 8.95 6.01 2.52
C ASN A 34 9.01 6.31 1.00
N LEU A 35 8.13 5.68 0.22
CA LEU A 35 7.94 5.81 -1.22
C LEU A 35 6.73 6.71 -1.57
N GLU A 36 6.37 7.62 -0.67
CA GLU A 36 5.22 8.54 -0.81
C GLU A 36 5.25 9.38 -2.10
N GLN A 37 6.43 9.65 -2.67
CA GLN A 37 6.59 10.26 -4.00
C GLN A 37 5.90 9.48 -5.13
N TYR A 38 5.79 8.15 -5.00
CA TYR A 38 5.12 7.30 -5.98
C TYR A 38 3.61 7.20 -5.73
N VAL A 39 3.10 7.61 -4.57
CA VAL A 39 1.66 7.54 -4.24
C VAL A 39 0.82 8.26 -5.27
N SER A 40 1.23 9.46 -5.69
CA SER A 40 0.53 10.23 -6.72
C SER A 40 0.50 9.49 -8.07
N LEU A 41 1.62 8.87 -8.45
CA LEU A 41 1.71 8.10 -9.70
C LEU A 41 0.83 6.85 -9.65
N PHE A 42 0.89 6.11 -8.56
CA PHE A 42 0.12 4.88 -8.35
C PHE A 42 -1.37 5.19 -8.25
N THR A 43 -1.75 6.27 -7.55
CA THR A 43 -3.14 6.72 -7.46
C THR A 43 -3.66 7.18 -8.82
N ALA A 44 -2.90 7.98 -9.58
CA ALA A 44 -3.28 8.43 -10.92
C ALA A 44 -3.44 7.28 -11.92
N LYS A 45 -2.62 6.23 -11.76
CA LYS A 45 -2.69 4.99 -12.55
C LYS A 45 -3.71 3.99 -12.00
N ASN A 46 -4.39 4.33 -10.90
CA ASN A 46 -5.31 3.46 -10.18
C ASN A 46 -4.68 2.08 -9.92
N VAL A 47 -3.44 2.09 -9.41
CA VAL A 47 -2.67 0.89 -9.09
C VAL A 47 -3.21 0.29 -7.80
N ASP A 48 -4.00 -0.74 -7.98
CA ASP A 48 -4.45 -1.68 -6.98
C ASP A 48 -3.43 -2.81 -6.79
N GLY A 49 -3.71 -3.67 -5.83
CA GLY A 49 -2.88 -4.79 -5.42
C GLY A 49 -2.43 -5.74 -6.52
N GLU A 50 -3.35 -6.12 -7.40
CA GLU A 50 -3.02 -6.98 -8.55
C GLU A 50 -2.07 -6.30 -9.53
N LYS A 51 -2.29 -5.01 -9.81
CA LYS A 51 -1.39 -4.24 -10.67
C LYS A 51 -0.04 -4.04 -10.02
N LEU A 52 0.01 -3.81 -8.71
CA LEU A 52 1.26 -3.73 -7.96
C LEU A 52 2.08 -5.01 -8.11
N LEU A 53 1.46 -6.19 -7.95
CA LEU A 53 2.13 -7.48 -8.15
C LEU A 53 2.65 -7.68 -9.58
N LYS A 54 1.89 -7.25 -10.58
CA LYS A 54 2.31 -7.29 -12.00
C LYS A 54 3.51 -6.37 -12.24
N LEU A 55 3.52 -5.18 -11.64
CA LEU A 55 4.64 -4.23 -11.71
C LEU A 55 5.90 -4.78 -11.06
N ASP A 56 5.78 -5.35 -9.86
CA ASP A 56 6.88 -5.99 -9.13
C ASP A 56 7.49 -7.14 -9.96
N SER A 57 6.63 -7.98 -10.54
CA SER A 57 7.04 -9.07 -11.44
C SER A 57 7.80 -8.59 -12.69
N THR A 58 7.46 -7.40 -13.21
CA THR A 58 8.17 -6.78 -14.34
C THR A 58 9.45 -6.04 -13.94
N ALA A 59 9.58 -5.61 -12.68
CA ALA A 59 10.77 -4.96 -12.17
C ALA A 59 11.89 -5.96 -11.80
N LEU A 60 11.57 -7.24 -11.63
CA LEU A 60 12.47 -8.29 -11.16
C LEU A 60 13.17 -9.10 -12.29
N LYS A 61 13.36 -8.54 -13.49
CA LYS A 61 13.97 -9.24 -14.63
C LYS A 61 15.34 -8.68 -15.03
#